data_AF-A0A369CG95-F1
#
_entry.id   AF-A0A369CG95-F1
#
_cell.length_a   1.000
_cell.length_b   1.000
_cell.length_c   1.000
_cell.angle_alpha   90.00
_cell.angle_beta   90.00
_cell.angle_gamma   90.00
#
_symmetry.space_group_name_H-M   'P 1'
#
loop_
_entity.id
_entity.type
_entity.pdbx_description
1 polymer ?
#
loop_
_entity_poly.entity_id
_entity_poly.type
_entity_poly.pdbx_seq_one_letter_code
_entity_poly.pdbx_strand_id
1 'polypeptide(L)'
;MGLSAMWLEVAESIGVREFLVVWAQMDAARTQRPDFSLYLPKYGAWERQERNRLILDYADAGMSAGTIRQALAKARGITLTQRHIQRVINRERSRTRPTTHE
;
A
#
# COMPACT_ATOMS: atom_id res chain seq x y z
N MET A 1 20.14 -25.02 -7.20
CA MET A 1 18.82 -24.80 -6.59
C MET A 1 18.05 -23.87 -7.50
N GLY A 2 16.89 -24.29 -8.01
CA GLY A 2 16.06 -23.47 -8.89
C GLY A 2 15.10 -22.59 -8.10
N LEU A 3 14.70 -21.45 -8.69
CA LEU A 3 13.60 -20.64 -8.18
C LEU A 3 12.30 -21.45 -8.17
N SER A 4 11.42 -21.19 -7.21
CA SER A 4 10.08 -21.78 -7.23
C SER A 4 9.28 -21.25 -8.43
N ALA A 5 8.29 -22.03 -8.89
CA ALA A 5 7.43 -21.66 -10.02
C ALA A 5 6.80 -20.26 -9.84
N MET A 6 6.33 -19.95 -8.64
CA MET A 6 5.78 -18.63 -8.30
C MET A 6 6.75 -17.48 -8.61
N TRP A 7 8.04 -17.63 -8.31
CA TRP A 7 9.02 -16.58 -8.60
C TRP A 7 9.33 -16.45 -10.09
N LEU A 8 9.27 -17.56 -10.84
CA LEU A 8 9.39 -17.55 -12.29
C LEU A 8 8.19 -16.84 -12.93
N GLU A 9 6.97 -17.13 -12.48
CA GLU A 9 5.74 -16.44 -12.92
C GLU A 9 5.81 -14.93 -12.65
N VAL A 10 6.31 -14.54 -11.47
CA VAL A 10 6.55 -13.12 -11.15
C VAL A 10 7.55 -12.52 -12.14
N ALA A 11 8.68 -13.18 -12.37
CA ALA A 11 9.70 -12.71 -13.31
C ALA A 11 9.17 -12.55 -14.74
N GLU A 12 8.33 -13.47 -15.20
CA GLU A 12 7.66 -13.37 -16.50
C GLU A 12 6.67 -12.20 -16.55
N SER A 13 5.92 -11.96 -15.46
CA SER A 13 4.91 -10.89 -15.42
C SER A 13 5.49 -9.48 -15.39
N ILE A 14 6.64 -9.27 -14.73
CA ILE A 14 7.24 -7.93 -14.57
C ILE A 14 8.45 -7.70 -15.49
N GLY A 15 8.95 -8.76 -16.13
CA GLY A 15 10.19 -8.75 -16.90
C GLY A 15 11.38 -9.25 -16.07
N VAL A 16 12.23 -10.07 -16.70
CA VAL A 16 13.41 -10.69 -16.05
C VAL A 16 14.36 -9.63 -15.51
N ARG A 17 14.53 -8.50 -16.20
CA ARG A 17 15.44 -7.43 -15.77
C ARG A 17 14.97 -6.78 -14.47
N GLU A 18 13.69 -6.39 -14.43
CA GLU A 18 13.05 -5.75 -13.28
C GLU A 18 13.05 -6.71 -12.08
N PHE A 19 12.79 -7.98 -12.33
CA PHE A 19 12.90 -9.05 -11.33
C PHE A 19 14.30 -9.13 -10.72
N LEU A 20 15.36 -9.15 -11.54
CA LEU A 20 16.74 -9.21 -11.05
C LEU A 20 17.12 -7.98 -10.21
N VAL A 21 16.60 -6.80 -10.55
CA VAL A 21 16.79 -5.58 -9.73
C VAL A 21 16.18 -5.77 -8.34
N VAL A 22 14.93 -6.22 -8.25
CA VAL A 22 14.25 -6.49 -6.97
C VAL A 22 14.99 -7.56 -6.17
N TRP A 23 15.41 -8.63 -6.83
CA TRP A 23 16.13 -9.74 -6.19
C TRP A 23 17.47 -9.28 -5.60
N ALA A 24 18.24 -8.48 -6.34
CA ALA A 24 19.50 -7.94 -5.87
C ALA A 24 19.32 -7.05 -4.63
N GLN A 25 18.26 -6.25 -4.58
CA GLN A 25 17.95 -5.42 -3.40
C GLN A 25 17.60 -6.27 -2.17
N MET A 26 16.82 -7.34 -2.36
CA MET A 26 16.48 -8.28 -1.30
C MET A 26 17.72 -9.00 -0.75
N ASP A 27 18.62 -9.46 -1.62
CA ASP A 27 19.85 -10.15 -1.19
C ASP A 27 20.83 -9.21 -0.48
N ALA A 28 20.93 -7.95 -0.93
CA ALA A 28 21.68 -6.92 -0.23
C ALA A 28 21.14 -6.66 1.18
N ALA A 29 19.81 -6.55 1.34
CA ALA A 29 19.17 -6.38 2.64
C ALA A 29 19.39 -7.58 3.58
N ARG A 30 19.38 -8.81 3.02
CA ARG A 30 19.70 -10.04 3.75
C ARG A 30 21.14 -10.05 4.25
N THR A 31 22.09 -9.59 3.43
CA THR A 31 23.51 -9.55 3.81
C THR A 31 23.77 -8.63 5.00
N GLN A 32 22.95 -7.58 5.16
CA GLN A 32 23.05 -6.65 6.30
C GLN A 32 22.43 -7.18 7.59
N ARG A 33 21.54 -8.18 7.52
CA ARG A 33 20.85 -8.77 8.69
C ARG A 33 20.77 -10.30 8.57
N PRO A 34 21.56 -11.06 9.35
CA PRO A 34 21.61 -12.52 9.25
C PRO A 34 20.23 -13.22 9.39
N ASP A 35 19.35 -12.65 10.21
CA ASP A 35 17.98 -13.15 10.45
C ASP A 35 16.93 -12.50 9.54
N PHE A 36 17.34 -12.01 8.36
CA PHE A 36 16.44 -11.32 7.45
C PHE A 36 15.36 -12.27 6.91
N SER A 37 14.14 -12.02 7.35
CA SER A 37 12.92 -12.63 6.79
C SER A 37 12.08 -11.54 6.14
N LEU A 38 11.59 -11.81 4.94
CA LEU A 38 10.69 -10.90 4.24
C LEU A 38 9.25 -11.27 4.55
N TYR A 39 8.54 -10.36 5.21
CA TYR A 39 7.10 -10.48 5.41
C TYR A 39 6.37 -10.02 4.15
N LEU A 40 5.61 -10.93 3.53
CA LEU A 40 4.69 -10.59 2.44
C LEU A 40 3.28 -10.36 3.02
N PRO A 41 2.79 -9.11 3.10
CA PRO A 41 1.43 -8.86 3.57
C PRO A 41 0.40 -9.46 2.61
N LYS A 42 -0.78 -9.79 3.14
CA LYS A 42 -1.93 -10.15 2.30
C LYS A 42 -2.20 -9.02 1.31
N TYR A 43 -2.43 -9.35 0.04
CA TYR A 43 -2.71 -8.35 -1.00
C TYR A 43 -3.85 -7.39 -0.62
N GLY A 44 -4.95 -7.89 -0.06
CA GLY A 44 -6.04 -7.05 0.43
C GLY A 44 -5.70 -6.12 1.61
N ALA A 45 -4.59 -6.35 2.32
CA ALA A 45 -4.08 -5.38 3.28
C ALA A 45 -3.42 -4.20 2.56
N TRP A 46 -2.62 -4.47 1.53
CA TRP A 46 -2.03 -3.45 0.67
C TRP A 46 -3.12 -2.65 -0.06
N GLU A 47 -4.13 -3.30 -0.65
CA GLU A 47 -5.23 -2.58 -1.32
C GLU A 47 -5.97 -1.61 -0.37
N ARG A 48 -6.20 -2.03 0.88
CA ARG A 48 -6.82 -1.16 1.89
C ARG A 48 -5.91 0.01 2.24
N GLN A 49 -4.61 -0.23 2.38
CA GLN A 49 -3.63 0.81 2.66
C GLN A 49 -3.57 1.83 1.51
N GLU A 50 -3.47 1.36 0.27
CA GLU A 50 -3.42 2.20 -0.92
C GLU A 50 -4.71 3.02 -1.10
N ARG A 51 -5.87 2.40 -0.89
CA ARG A 51 -7.16 3.10 -0.88
C ARG A 51 -7.22 4.17 0.20
N ASN A 52 -6.75 3.87 1.42
CA ASN A 52 -6.75 4.84 2.51
C ASN A 52 -5.80 6.01 2.21
N ARG A 53 -4.63 5.74 1.63
CA ARG A 53 -3.69 6.77 1.15
C ARG A 53 -4.36 7.69 0.14
N LEU A 54 -5.02 7.12 -0.87
CA LEU A 54 -5.72 7.91 -1.88
C LEU A 54 -6.86 8.76 -1.29
N ILE A 55 -7.57 8.26 -0.28
CA ILE A 55 -8.57 9.04 0.46
C ILE A 55 -7.92 10.27 1.12
N LEU A 56 -6.74 10.10 1.72
CA LEU A 56 -6.01 11.19 2.37
C LEU A 56 -5.50 12.20 1.35
N ASP A 57 -4.89 11.74 0.25
CA ASP A 57 -4.39 12.62 -0.81
C ASP A 57 -5.52 13.53 -1.34
N TYR A 58 -6.72 12.98 -1.55
CA TYR A 58 -7.89 13.78 -1.95
C TYR A 58 -8.41 14.70 -0.84
N ALA A 59 -8.39 14.26 0.41
CA ALA A 59 -8.81 15.09 1.54
C ALA A 59 -7.85 16.26 1.79
N ASP A 60 -6.56 16.04 1.58
CA ASP A 60 -5.50 17.04 1.72
C ASP A 60 -5.51 18.02 0.53
N ALA A 61 -5.99 17.57 -0.64
CA ALA A 61 -6.38 18.44 -1.75
C ALA A 61 -7.69 19.22 -1.50
N GLY A 62 -8.30 19.12 -0.32
CA GLY A 62 -9.49 19.87 0.08
C GLY A 62 -10.82 19.28 -0.39
N MET A 63 -10.84 18.06 -0.93
CA MET A 63 -12.08 17.44 -1.41
C MET A 63 -12.98 17.01 -0.26
N SER A 64 -14.30 17.23 -0.40
CA SER A 64 -15.29 16.74 0.56
C SER A 64 -15.41 15.21 0.51
N ALA A 65 -15.86 14.58 1.60
CA ALA A 65 -16.09 13.13 1.64
C ALA A 65 -17.08 12.64 0.56
N GLY A 66 -18.04 13.49 0.16
CA GLY A 66 -18.96 13.20 -0.94
C GLY A 66 -18.26 13.16 -2.30
N THR A 67 -17.38 14.12 -2.56
CA THR A 67 -16.59 14.21 -3.79
C THR A 67 -15.56 13.07 -3.87
N ILE A 68 -14.89 12.76 -2.74
CA ILE A 68 -13.96 11.62 -2.63
C ILE A 68 -14.65 10.31 -2.98
N ARG A 69 -15.88 10.10 -2.49
CA ARG A 69 -16.67 8.91 -2.82
C ARG A 69 -16.88 8.77 -4.33
N GLN A 70 -17.29 9.85 -5.00
CA GLN A 70 -17.52 9.85 -6.44
C GLN A 70 -16.23 9.58 -7.22
N ALA A 71 -15.11 10.20 -6.79
CA ALA A 71 -13.80 9.98 -7.40
C ALA A 71 -13.32 8.53 -7.27
N LEU A 72 -13.47 7.92 -6.08
CA LEU A 72 -13.09 6.51 -5.85
C LEU A 72 -13.95 5.54 -6.65
N ALA A 73 -15.27 5.78 -6.72
CA ALA A 73 -16.16 4.97 -7.53
C ALA A 73 -15.78 5.03 -9.02
N LYS A 74 -15.45 6.23 -9.53
CA LYS A 74 -15.07 6.43 -10.94
C LYS A 74 -13.70 5.83 -11.28
N ALA A 75 -12.69 6.02 -10.42
CA ALA A 75 -11.31 5.64 -10.73
C ALA A 75 -11.00 4.16 -10.47
N ARG A 76 -11.66 3.55 -9.47
CA ARG A 76 -11.29 2.21 -8.97
C ARG A 76 -12.49 1.27 -8.80
N GLY A 77 -13.72 1.70 -9.10
CA GLY A 77 -14.93 0.91 -8.85
C GLY A 77 -15.23 0.67 -7.37
N ILE A 78 -14.59 1.42 -6.46
CA ILE A 78 -14.70 1.20 -5.01
C ILE A 78 -15.93 1.91 -4.47
N THR A 79 -16.84 1.17 -3.83
CA THR A 79 -18.05 1.70 -3.19
C THR A 79 -17.86 1.82 -1.67
N LEU A 80 -17.62 3.04 -1.20
CA LEU A 80 -17.57 3.36 0.23
C LEU A 80 -18.66 4.38 0.59
N THR A 81 -19.17 4.28 1.82
CA THR A 81 -20.05 5.32 2.35
C THR A 81 -19.24 6.56 2.73
N GLN A 82 -19.86 7.75 2.67
CA GLN A 82 -19.22 8.99 3.11
C GLN A 82 -18.75 8.90 4.58
N ARG A 83 -19.56 8.25 5.45
CA ARG A 83 -19.18 7.98 6.84
C ARG A 83 -17.91 7.13 6.95
N HIS A 84 -17.72 6.16 6.07
CA HIS A 84 -16.48 5.36 6.05
C HIS A 84 -15.28 6.22 5.67
N ILE A 85 -15.41 7.04 4.63
CA ILE A 85 -14.36 7.96 4.18
C ILE A 85 -13.97 8.92 5.31
N GLN A 86 -14.96 9.55 5.96
CA GLN A 86 -14.70 10.45 7.08
C GLN A 86 -14.00 9.73 8.24
N ARG A 87 -14.40 8.49 8.54
CA ARG A 87 -13.73 7.68 9.56
C ARG A 87 -12.27 7.40 9.21
N VAL A 88 -11.96 7.10 7.95
CA VAL A 88 -10.58 6.88 7.49
C VAL A 88 -9.76 8.17 7.67
N ILE A 89 -10.26 9.31 7.18
CA ILE A 89 -9.58 10.61 7.31
C ILE A 89 -9.28 10.92 8.79
N ASN A 90 -10.29 10.81 9.65
CA ASN A 90 -10.14 11.12 11.07
C ASN A 90 -9.13 10.16 11.74
N ARG A 91 -9.24 8.85 11.49
CA ARG A 91 -8.37 7.84 12.10
C ARG A 91 -6.91 8.04 11.72
N GLU A 92 -6.62 8.24 10.43
CA GLU A 92 -5.24 8.37 9.98
C GLU A 92 -4.62 9.71 10.41
N ARG A 93 -5.40 10.80 10.44
CA ARG A 93 -4.93 12.09 11.00
C ARG A 93 -4.67 12.02 12.50
N SER A 94 -5.47 11.26 13.26
CA SER A 94 -5.21 11.00 14.69
C SER A 94 -3.96 10.16 14.92
N ARG A 95 -3.54 9.33 13.96
CA ARG A 95 -2.31 8.54 14.05
C ARG A 95 -1.06 9.35 13.74
N THR A 96 -1.15 10.34 12.85
CA THR A 96 -0.01 11.20 12.46
C THR A 96 0.19 12.39 13.40
N ARG A 97 -0.79 12.77 14.22
CA ARG A 97 -0.60 13.75 15.29
C ARG A 97 0.17 13.09 16.45
N PRO A 98 1.39 13.54 16.80
CA PRO A 98 2.05 13.06 18.00
C PRO A 98 1.17 13.43 19.19
N THR A 99 0.95 12.49 20.11
CA THR A 99 0.44 12.81 21.44
C THR A 99 1.48 13.68 22.14
N THR A 100 1.34 15.00 22.02
CA THR A 100 2.01 15.94 22.90
C THR A 100 1.40 15.73 24.29
N HIS A 101 2.08 14.94 25.11
CA HIS A 101 1.86 14.97 26.54
C HIS A 101 2.58 16.21 27.06
N GLU A 102 1.80 17.21 27.49
CA GLU A 102 2.24 18.27 28.39
C GLU A 102 2.46 17.73 29.81
#